data_AF-A0A4R8ISW7-F1
#
_entry.id   AF-A0A4R8ISW7-F1
#
_cell.length_a   1.000
_cell.length_b   1.000
_cell.length_c   1.000
_cell.angle_alpha   90.00
_cell.angle_beta   90.00
_cell.angle_gamma   90.00
#
_symmetry.space_group_name_H-M   'P 1'
#
loop_
_entity.id
_entity.type
_entity.pdbx_description
1 polymer ?
#
loop_
_entity_poly.entity_id
_entity_poly.type
_entity_poly.pdbx_seq_one_letter_code
_entity_poly.pdbx_strand_id
1 'polypeptide(L)' 'MEQALLYIAGSLMLGLGALGAAVGIGVLGGRFLEGAARQPELIPMLRTQFFIVMGLTDAVPMIAVGIALYILFAVAA' A
#
# COMPACT_ATOMS: atom_id res chain seq x y z
N MET A 1 24.23 10.88 16.62
CA MET A 1 24.19 9.64 15.80
C MET A 1 22.83 8.97 15.86
N GLU A 2 22.14 8.96 17.00
CA GLU A 2 20.85 8.29 17.18
C GLU A 2 19.73 8.83 16.26
N GLN A 3 19.59 10.15 16.11
CA GLN A 3 18.62 10.76 15.20
C GLN A 3 18.84 10.39 13.71
N ALA A 4 20.10 10.25 13.28
CA ALA A 4 20.41 9.83 11.90
C ALA A 4 19.92 8.40 11.64
N LEU A 5 20.01 7.52 12.66
CA LEU A 5 19.50 6.16 12.57
C LEU A 5 17.97 6.12 12.48
N LEU A 6 17.28 7.01 13.22
CA LEU A 6 15.82 7.13 13.19
C LEU A 6 15.32 7.59 11.80
N TYR A 7 16.00 8.54 11.16
CA TYR A 7 15.64 8.97 9.80
C TYR A 7 15.89 7.88 8.75
N ILE A 8 16.95 7.08 8.90
CA ILE A 8 17.20 5.92 8.03
C ILE A 8 16.12 4.86 8.25
N ALA A 9 15.76 4.55 9.50
CA ALA A 9 14.70 3.60 9.81
C ALA A 9 13.34 4.04 9.24
N GLY A 10 12.98 5.33 9.40
CA GLY A 10 11.75 5.89 8.86
C GLY A 10 11.69 5.84 7.32
N SER A 11 12.78 6.18 6.65
CA SER A 11 12.84 6.13 5.18
C SER A 11 12.79 4.70 4.61
N LEU A 12 13.42 3.73 5.30
CA LEU A 12 13.33 2.32 4.93
C LEU A 12 11.91 1.77 5.12
N MET A 13 11.24 2.09 6.24
CA MET A 13 9.86 1.66 6.49
C MET A 13 8.89 2.23 5.44
N LEU A 14 9.03 3.51 5.08
CA LEU A 14 8.25 4.13 4.00
C LEU A 14 8.53 3.48 2.64
N GLY A 15 9.80 3.30 2.29
CA GLY A 15 10.19 2.74 0.99
C GLY A 15 9.72 1.31 0.79
N LEU A 16 9.92 0.45 1.81
CA LEU A 16 9.49 -0.95 1.75
C LEU A 16 7.97 -1.07 1.79
N GLY A 17 7.28 -0.24 2.57
CA GLY A 17 5.81 -0.17 2.58
C GLY A 17 5.25 0.23 1.20
N ALA A 18 5.83 1.26 0.58
CA ALA A 18 5.42 1.71 -0.76
C ALA A 18 5.66 0.65 -1.84
N LEU A 19 6.76 -0.11 -1.77
CA LEU A 19 7.00 -1.23 -2.67
C LEU A 19 5.94 -2.33 -2.53
N GLY A 20 5.56 -2.69 -1.30
CA GLY A 20 4.49 -3.65 -1.03
C GLY A 20 3.15 -3.21 -1.62
N ALA A 21 2.79 -1.93 -1.46
CA ALA A 21 1.58 -1.35 -2.05
C ALA A 21 1.62 -1.40 -3.58
N ALA A 22 2.74 -0.98 -4.19
CA ALA A 22 2.88 -0.91 -5.65
C ALA A 22 2.72 -2.31 -6.30
N VAL A 23 3.34 -3.34 -5.71
CA VAL A 23 3.21 -4.72 -6.21
C VAL A 23 1.79 -5.24 -6.03
N GLY A 24 1.20 -5.04 -4.85
CA GLY A 24 -0.16 -5.51 -4.56
C GLY A 24 -1.21 -4.88 -5.48
N ILE A 25 -1.15 -3.56 -5.67
CA ILE A 25 -2.05 -2.81 -6.56
C ILE A 25 -1.81 -3.21 -8.02
N GLY A 26 -0.55 -3.40 -8.44
CA GLY A 26 -0.23 -3.83 -9.81
C GLY A 26 -0.81 -5.20 -10.16
N VAL A 27 -0.69 -6.18 -9.25
CA VAL A 27 -1.24 -7.53 -9.46
C VAL A 27 -2.76 -7.51 -9.46
N LEU A 28 -3.38 -6.84 -8.49
CA LEU A 28 -4.85 -6.76 -8.40
C LEU A 28 -5.46 -5.99 -9.57
N GLY A 29 -4.86 -4.85 -9.94
CA GLY A 29 -5.30 -4.04 -11.07
C GLY A 29 -5.20 -4.79 -12.39
N GLY A 30 -4.11 -5.54 -12.60
CA GLY A 30 -3.95 -6.40 -13.77
C GLY A 30 -5.05 -7.47 -13.86
N ARG A 31 -5.33 -8.19 -12.76
CA ARG A 31 -6.39 -9.21 -12.73
C ARG A 31 -7.79 -8.63 -12.88
N PHE A 32 -8.03 -7.45 -12.31
CA PHE A 32 -9.29 -6.74 -12.49
C PHE A 32 -9.52 -6.38 -13.96
N LEU A 33 -8.51 -5.83 -14.65
CA LEU A 33 -8.59 -5.49 -16.07
C LEU A 33 -8.78 -6.73 -16.95
N GLU A 34 -8.08 -7.84 -16.66
CA GLU A 34 -8.30 -9.12 -17.35
C GLU A 34 -9.72 -9.64 -17.19
N GLY A 35 -10.27 -9.58 -15.96
CA GLY A 35 -11.65 -9.99 -15.68
C GLY A 35 -12.68 -9.11 -16.39
N ALA A 36 -12.48 -7.79 -16.34
CA ALA A 36 -13.34 -6.82 -17.03
C ALA A 36 -13.30 -6.98 -18.56
N ALA A 37 -12.14 -7.26 -19.13
CA ALA A 37 -11.98 -7.49 -20.58
C ALA A 37 -12.64 -8.80 -21.03
N ARG A 38 -12.62 -9.85 -20.21
CA ARG A 38 -13.25 -11.14 -20.54
C ARG A 38 -14.76 -11.11 -20.41
N GLN A 39 -15.29 -10.46 -19.36
CA GLN A 39 -16.72 -10.40 -19.08
C GLN A 39 -17.11 -9.01 -18.58
N PRO A 40 -17.47 -8.08 -19.49
CA PRO A 40 -17.82 -6.70 -19.15
C PRO A 40 -19.03 -6.60 -18.21
N GLU A 41 -19.93 -7.58 -18.27
CA GLU A 41 -21.13 -7.67 -17.44
C GLU A 41 -20.81 -7.81 -15.94
N LEU A 42 -19.66 -8.40 -15.61
CA LEU A 42 -19.21 -8.60 -14.23
C LEU A 42 -18.50 -7.39 -13.62
N ILE A 43 -18.25 -6.33 -14.40
CA ILE A 43 -17.54 -5.13 -13.93
C ILE A 43 -18.12 -4.56 -12.62
N PRO A 44 -19.45 -4.43 -12.42
CA PRO A 44 -19.99 -3.89 -11.17
C PRO A 44 -19.65 -4.75 -9.96
N MET A 45 -19.67 -6.08 -10.11
CA MET A 45 -19.31 -7.03 -9.06
C MET A 45 -17.80 -7.03 -8.80
N LEU A 46 -17.00 -7.10 -9.87
CA LEU A 46 -15.53 -7.09 -9.80
C LEU A 46 -15.01 -5.79 -9.19
N ARG A 47 -15.65 -4.65 -9.44
CA ARG A 47 -15.24 -3.35 -8.88
C ARG A 47 -15.43 -3.31 -7.37
N THR A 48 -16.56 -3.82 -6.86
CA THR A 48 -16.80 -3.90 -5.41
C THR A 48 -15.77 -4.80 -4.73
N GLN A 49 -15.51 -5.98 -5.30
CA GLN A 49 -14.49 -6.89 -4.78
C GLN A 49 -13.09 -6.28 -4.85
N PHE A 50 -12.77 -5.59 -5.96
CA PHE A 50 -11.51 -4.90 -6.14
C PHE A 50 -11.28 -3.83 -5.08
N PHE A 51 -12.26 -2.99 -4.75
CA PHE A 51 -12.11 -1.99 -3.69
C PHE A 51 -11.92 -2.61 -2.30
N ILE A 52 -12.62 -3.70 -1.98
CA ILE A 52 -12.45 -4.38 -0.70
C ILE A 52 -11.02 -4.94 -0.59
N VAL A 53 -10.57 -5.66 -1.62
CA VAL A 53 -9.25 -6.29 -1.62
C VAL A 53 -8.13 -5.25 -1.72
N MET A 54 -8.32 -4.19 -2.50
CA MET A 54 -7.40 -3.06 -2.56
C MET A 54 -7.28 -2.39 -1.18
N GLY A 55 -8.40 -2.16 -0.49
CA GLY A 55 -8.38 -1.60 0.86
C GLY A 55 -7.61 -2.47 1.86
N LEU A 56 -7.79 -3.80 1.82
CA LEU A 56 -7.00 -4.73 2.64
C LEU A 56 -5.50 -4.70 2.27
N THR A 57 -5.20 -4.63 0.97
CA THR A 57 -3.82 -4.61 0.46
C THR A 57 -3.09 -3.34 0.86
N ASP A 58 -3.80 -2.21 0.89
CA ASP A 58 -3.25 -0.90 1.25
C ASP A 58 -3.17 -0.67 2.78
N ALA A 59 -3.94 -1.42 3.56
CA ALA A 59 -3.94 -1.30 5.02
C ALA A 59 -2.55 -1.56 5.65
N VAL A 60 -1.82 -2.58 5.17
CA VAL A 60 -0.50 -2.93 5.72
C VAL A 60 0.55 -1.86 5.40
N PRO A 61 0.71 -1.40 4.13
CA PRO A 61 1.54 -0.23 3.81
C PRO A 61 1.16 1.03 4.58
N MET A 62 -0.13 1.32 4.75
CA MET A 62 -0.57 2.51 5.49
C MET A 62 -0.21 2.46 6.97
N ILE A 63 -0.22 1.28 7.60
CA ILE A 63 0.28 1.11 8.97
C ILE A 63 1.78 1.42 9.03
N ALA A 64 2.57 0.93 8.08
CA ALA A 64 4.00 1.20 8.01
C ALA A 64 4.30 2.70 7.81
N VAL A 65 3.52 3.38 6.95
CA VAL A 65 3.57 4.83 6.75
C VAL A 65 3.25 5.56 8.06
N GLY A 66 2.19 5.16 8.77
CA GLY A 66 1.80 5.76 10.05
C GLY A 66 2.91 5.65 11.10
N ILE A 67 3.55 4.49 11.22
CA ILE A 67 4.67 4.27 12.14
C ILE A 67 5.89 5.12 11.74
N ALA A 68 6.22 5.18 10.44
CA ALA A 68 7.35 5.97 9.97
C ALA A 68 7.15 7.47 10.20
N LEU A 69 5.93 7.98 9.97
CA LEU A 69 5.57 9.37 10.26
C LEU A 69 5.60 9.65 11.77
N TYR A 70 5.13 8.72 12.61
CA TYR A 70 5.24 8.84 14.06
C TYR A 70 6.70 8.95 14.51
N ILE A 71 7.58 8.11 13.97
CA ILE A 71 9.01 8.17 14.27
C ILE A 71 9.62 9.49 13.82
N LEU A 72 9.30 9.97 12.61
CA LEU A 72 9.84 11.22 12.08
C LEU A 72 9.38 12.46 12.85
N PHE A 73 8.09 12.54 13.18
CA PHE A 73 7.48 13.79 13.67
C PHE A 73 7.20 13.81 15.17
N ALA A 74 7.08 12.66 15.82
CA ALA A 74 6.77 12.59 17.26
C ALA A 74 7.96 12.10 18.10
N VAL A 75 8.87 11.30 17.54
CA VAL A 75 10.01 10.71 18.29
C VAL A 75 11.33 11.40 17.95
N ALA A 76 11.60 11.69 16.67
CA ALA A 76 12.85 12.29 16.23
C ALA A 76 12.87 13.82 16.29
N ALA A 77 11.71 14.45 16.47
CA ALA A 77 11.51 15.90 16.56
C ALA A 77 11.99 16.50 17.90
#